data_AF-A0A8T5H6A8-F1
#
_entry.id   AF-A0A8T5H6A8-F1
#
_cell.length_a   1.000
_cell.length_b   1.000
_cell.length_c   1.000
_cell.angle_alpha   90.00
_cell.angle_beta   90.00
_cell.angle_gamma   90.00
#
_symmetry.space_group_name_H-M   'P 1'
#
loop_
_entity.id
_entity.type
_entity.pdbx_description
1 polymer ?
#
loop_
_entity_poly.entity_id
_entity_poly.type
_entity_poly.pdbx_seq_one_letter_code
_entity_poly.pdbx_strand_id
1 'polypeptide(L)' 'MDFDESEWKQISNNPIVFQTQKDNVSLDIEDVSHKSYKLIFKKDAEFHMFRVTGKFRLTWNDDDIV' A
#
# COMPACT_ATOMS: atom_id res chain seq x y z
N MET A 1 -8.70 3.61 -6.40
CA MET A 1 -7.42 4.28 -6.14
C MET A 1 -6.68 4.28 -7.45
N ASP A 2 -6.05 5.39 -7.79
CA ASP A 2 -5.28 5.53 -9.03
C ASP A 2 -3.83 5.27 -8.67
N PHE A 3 -3.42 4.01 -8.74
CA PHE A 3 -2.03 3.60 -8.47
C PHE A 3 -1.27 3.58 -9.79
N ASP A 4 -0.07 4.15 -9.79
CA ASP A 4 0.81 4.10 -10.96
C ASP A 4 1.17 2.64 -11.28
N GLU A 5 0.73 2.14 -12.44
CA GLU A 5 0.97 0.77 -12.91
C GLU A 5 2.45 0.47 -13.18
N SER A 6 3.34 1.46 -13.18
CA SER A 6 4.79 1.27 -13.23
C SER A 6 5.40 1.00 -11.85
N GLU A 7 4.69 1.36 -10.79
CA GLU A 7 5.16 1.23 -9.39
C GLU A 7 4.42 0.14 -8.65
N TRP A 8 3.13 -0.04 -8.94
CA TRP A 8 2.22 -0.92 -8.23
C TRP A 8 1.61 -1.93 -9.18
N LYS A 9 1.50 -3.17 -8.73
CA LYS A 9 0.78 -4.23 -9.42
C LYS A 9 -0.23 -4.84 -8.47
N GLN A 10 -1.50 -4.87 -8.86
CA GLN A 10 -2.49 -5.63 -8.12
C GLN A 10 -2.31 -7.13 -8.43
N ILE A 11 -1.80 -7.90 -7.47
CA ILE A 11 -1.53 -9.33 -7.64
C ILE A 11 -2.69 -10.23 -7.19
N SER A 12 -3.61 -9.68 -6.40
CA SER A 12 -4.84 -10.37 -5.98
C SER A 12 -6.01 -9.39 -5.85
N ASN A 13 -7.22 -9.88 -6.12
CA ASN A 13 -8.46 -9.11 -6.01
C ASN A 13 -9.36 -9.54 -4.85
N ASN A 14 -9.13 -10.73 -4.28
CA ASN A 14 -9.85 -11.20 -3.08
C ASN A 14 -8.99 -12.18 -2.27
N PRO A 15 -8.20 -11.71 -1.28
CA PRO A 15 -8.12 -10.33 -0.79
C PRO A 15 -7.44 -9.38 -1.79
N ILE A 16 -7.68 -8.06 -1.68
CA ILE A 16 -6.97 -7.09 -2.52
C ILE A 16 -5.53 -6.95 -2.02
N VAL A 17 -4.57 -7.25 -2.88
CA VAL A 17 -3.14 -7.16 -2.58
C VAL A 17 -2.43 -6.40 -3.70
N PHE A 18 -1.65 -5.40 -3.31
CA PHE A 18 -0.76 -4.67 -4.21
C PHE A 18 0.68 -5.01 -3.88
N GLN A 19 1.50 -5.14 -4.92
CA GLN A 19 2.93 -5.41 -4.83
C GLN A 19 3.70 -4.29 -5.53
N THR A 20 4.81 -3.83 -4.95
CA THR A 20 5.70 -2.87 -5.58
C THR A 20 6.51 -3.53 -6.69
N GLN A 21 6.72 -2.81 -7.79
CA GLN A 21 7.48 -3.29 -8.95
C GLN A 21 8.97 -2.87 -8.92
N LYS A 22 9.33 -1.93 -8.06
CA LYS A 22 10.68 -1.37 -7.90
C LYS A 22 10.92 -0.91 -6.45
N ASP A 23 12.17 -0.60 -6.13
CA ASP A 23 12.54 -0.05 -4.82
C ASP A 23 12.10 1.40 -4.65
N ASN A 24 11.95 1.82 -3.40
CA ASN A 24 11.62 3.18 -2.98
C ASN A 24 10.26 3.68 -3.52
N VAL A 25 9.31 2.77 -3.74
CA VAL A 25 7.94 3.15 -4.09
C VAL A 25 7.25 3.68 -2.85
N SER A 26 6.68 4.89 -2.94
CA SER A 26 6.02 5.52 -1.81
C SER A 26 4.51 5.32 -1.82
N LEU A 27 3.94 5.11 -0.63
CA LEU A 27 2.51 5.19 -0.37
C LEU A 27 2.26 6.30 0.65
N ASP A 28 1.64 7.38 0.19
CA ASP A 28 1.18 8.46 1.06
C ASP A 28 -0.22 8.13 1.59
N ILE A 29 -0.37 8.09 2.91
CA ILE A 29 -1.62 7.76 3.60
C ILE A 29 -2.00 8.86 4.59
N GLU A 30 -3.29 9.16 4.69
CA GLU A 30 -3.85 9.97 5.77
C GLU A 30 -4.72 9.08 6.66
N ASP A 31 -4.43 9.05 7.97
CA ASP A 31 -5.22 8.28 8.92
C ASP A 31 -6.52 8.99 9.32
N VAL A 32 -7.36 8.29 10.09
CA VAL A 32 -8.65 8.81 10.57
C VAL A 32 -8.53 9.96 11.58
N SER A 33 -7.31 10.27 12.03
CA SER A 33 -6.98 11.39 12.91
C SER A 33 -6.34 12.55 12.13
N HIS A 34 -6.41 12.53 10.80
CA HIS A 34 -5.82 13.52 9.90
C HIS A 34 -4.30 13.64 10.00
N LYS A 35 -3.63 12.54 10.36
CA LYS A 35 -2.16 12.46 10.30
C LYS A 35 -1.74 11.86 8.98
N SER A 36 -0.83 12.54 8.29
CA SER A 36 -0.23 12.06 7.05
C SER A 36 1.02 11.24 7.35
N TYR A 37 1.18 10.13 6.67
CA TYR A 37 2.36 9.28 6.72
C TYR A 37 2.81 8.97 5.30
N LYS A 38 4.12 8.87 5.12
CA LYS A 38 4.74 8.38 3.90
C LYS A 38 5.42 7.07 4.20
N LEU A 39 4.92 5.99 3.62
CA LEU A 39 5.55 4.67 3.68
C LEU A 39 6.41 4.51 2.43
N ILE A 40 7.66 4.09 2.59
CA ILE A 40 8.57 3.81 1.47
C ILE A 40 8.84 2.32 1.47
N PHE A 41 8.47 1.65 0.39
CA PHE A 41 8.57 0.20 0.26
C PHE A 41 9.78 -0.21 -0.58
N LYS A 42 10.42 -1.31 -0.21
CA LYS A 42 11.38 -2.01 -1.09
C LYS A 42 10.67 -2.69 -2.25
N LYS A 43 11.41 -3.17 -3.24
CA LYS A 43 10.88 -3.94 -4.37
C LYS A 43 10.23 -5.26 -3.89
N ASP A 44 9.17 -5.67 -4.59
CA ASP A 44 8.39 -6.89 -4.34
C ASP A 44 7.68 -6.89 -2.97
N ALA A 45 7.66 -5.75 -2.28
CA ALA A 45 6.91 -5.56 -1.05
C ALA A 45 5.42 -5.56 -1.30
N GLU A 46 4.66 -6.07 -0.34
CA GLU A 46 3.21 -6.21 -0.47
C GLU A 46 2.49 -5.43 0.62
N PHE A 47 1.36 -4.84 0.25
CA PHE A 47 0.37 -4.43 1.22
C PHE A 47 -1.00 -5.00 0.88
N HIS A 48 -1.73 -5.36 1.93
CA HIS A 48 -3.10 -5.81 1.87
C HIS A 48 -4.02 -4.63 2.08
N MET A 49 -5.08 -4.54 1.26
CA MET A 49 -6.12 -3.54 1.42
C MET A 49 -7.47 -4.23 1.62
N PHE A 50 -8.21 -3.78 2.62
CA PHE A 50 -9.59 -4.18 2.82
C PHE A 50 -10.48 -2.97 3.00
N ARG A 51 -11.61 -2.94 2.26
CA ARG A 51 -12.60 -1.88 2.41
C ARG A 51 -13.53 -2.19 3.58
N VAL A 52 -13.58 -1.28 4.54
CA VAL A 52 -14.57 -1.26 5.63
C VAL A 52 -15.53 -0.09 5.42
N THR A 53 -16.64 -0.04 6.15
CA THR A 53 -17.67 1.01 5.97
C THR A 53 -17.06 2.41 6.11
N GLY A 54 -16.94 3.11 4.97
CA GLY A 54 -16.38 4.46 4.87
C GLY A 54 -14.87 4.58 5.07
N LYS A 55 -14.12 3.47 5.17
CA LYS A 55 -12.67 3.48 5.48
C LYS A 55 -11.92 2.38 4.73
N PHE A 56 -10.60 2.50 4.69
CA PHE A 56 -9.72 1.40 4.26
C PHE A 56 -8.89 0.94 5.45
N ARG A 57 -8.68 -0.37 5.55
CA ARG A 57 -7.66 -0.96 6.41
C ARG A 57 -6.51 -1.41 5.50
N LEU A 58 -5.32 -0.94 5.82
CA LEU A 58 -4.08 -1.30 5.18
C LEU A 58 -3.25 -2.14 6.17
N THR A 59 -2.62 -3.19 5.68
CA THR A 59 -1.68 -4.01 6.45
C THR A 59 -0.45 -4.27 5.58
N TRP A 60 0.73 -4.13 6.16
CA TRP A 60 2.01 -4.38 5.52
C TRP A 60 2.96 -5.07 6.50
N ASN A 61 4.10 -5.53 6.00
CA ASN A 61 5.21 -6.01 6.83
C ASN A 61 6.19 -4.85 7.07
N ASP A 62 6.53 -4.57 8.33
CA ASP A 62 7.49 -3.50 8.66
C ASP A 62 8.90 -3.78 8.11
N ASP A 63 9.27 -5.06 7.90
CA ASP A 63 10.54 -5.43 7.25
C ASP A 63 10.60 -5.01 5.77
N ASP A 64 9.47 -4.62 5.18
CA ASP A 64 9.37 -4.16 3.79
C ASP A 64 9.46 -2.63 3.66
N ILE A 65 9.50 -1.92 4.79
CA ILE A 65 9.60 -0.45 4.85
C ILE A 65 11.06 -0.02 5.00
N VAL A 66 11.44 1.09 4.34
CA VAL A 66 12.78 1.70 4.35
C VAL A 66 12.77 3.09 4.98
#